data_AF-A0AAD1HG32-F1
#
_entry.id   AF-A0AAD1HG32-F1
#
_cell.length_a   1.000
_cell.length_b   1.000
_cell.length_c   1.000
_cell.angle_alpha   90.00
_cell.angle_beta   90.00
_cell.angle_gamma   90.00
#
_symmetry.space_group_name_H-M   'P 1'
#
loop_
_entity.id
_entity.type
_entity.pdbx_description
1 polymer ?
#
loop_
_entity_poly.entity_id
_entity_poly.type
_entity_poly.pdbx_seq_one_letter_code
_entity_poly.pdbx_strand_id
1 'polypeptide(L)' 'MDDNEVVSIEDAARECGVSVEVFVDWLIRDGMVLRHPEDPDRYIPGPHPSIQPLG' A
#
# COMPACT_ATOMS: atom_id res chain seq x y z
N MET A 1 -15.45 -12.49 -6.28
CA MET A 1 -14.04 -12.05 -6.24
C MET A 1 -13.49 -12.66 -4.99
N ASP A 2 -12.52 -13.55 -5.11
CA ASP A 2 -11.82 -14.10 -3.96
C ASP A 2 -10.99 -12.98 -3.33
N ASP A 3 -11.11 -12.76 -2.03
CA ASP A 3 -10.37 -11.70 -1.31
C ASP A 3 -8.84 -11.89 -1.32
N ASN A 4 -8.34 -12.96 -1.95
CA ASN A 4 -6.93 -13.32 -2.11
C ASN A 4 -6.42 -13.21 -3.56
N GLU A 5 -7.18 -12.57 -4.45
CA GLU A 5 -6.68 -12.29 -5.79
C GLU A 5 -5.50 -11.30 -5.71
N VAL A 6 -4.32 -11.76 -6.12
CA VAL A 6 -3.13 -10.92 -6.16
C VAL A 6 -3.21 -10.03 -7.39
N VAL A 7 -3.40 -8.72 -7.18
CA VAL A 7 -3.36 -7.71 -8.23
C VAL A 7 -1.99 -7.00 -8.23
N SER A 8 -1.49 -6.69 -9.42
CA SER A 8 -0.29 -5.85 -9.55
C SER A 8 -0.62 -4.40 -9.21
N ILE A 9 0.34 -3.65 -8.70
CA ILE A 9 0.11 -2.23 -8.39
C ILE A 9 -0.17 -1.42 -9.66
N GLU A 10 0.37 -1.87 -10.80
CA GLU A 10 0.16 -1.28 -12.12
C GLU A 10 -1.28 -1.48 -12.61
N ASP A 11 -1.84 -2.68 -12.44
CA ASP A 11 -3.23 -2.96 -12.78
C ASP A 11 -4.19 -2.18 -11.89
N ALA A 12 -3.94 -2.14 -10.58
CA ALA A 12 -4.77 -1.37 -9.66
C ALA A 12 -4.76 0.13 -10.00
N ALA A 13 -3.59 0.71 -10.28
CA ALA A 13 -3.48 2.10 -10.71
C ALA A 13 -4.22 2.36 -12.04
N ARG A 14 -4.09 1.44 -13.00
CA ARG A 14 -4.78 1.48 -14.30
C ARG A 14 -6.29 1.41 -14.14
N GLU A 15 -6.81 0.55 -13.26
CA GLU A 15 -8.24 0.44 -12.95
C GLU A 15 -8.78 1.70 -12.29
N CYS A 16 -7.97 2.38 -11.48
CA CYS A 16 -8.29 3.69 -10.91
C CYS A 16 -8.08 4.86 -11.88
N GLY A 17 -7.52 4.64 -13.07
CA GLY A 17 -7.25 5.69 -14.06
C GLY A 17 -6.18 6.70 -13.63
N VAL A 18 -5.24 6.28 -12.77
CA VAL A 18 -4.15 7.13 -12.25
C VAL A 18 -2.79 6.51 -12.56
N SER A 19 -1.70 7.28 -12.38
CA SER A 19 -0.35 6.72 -12.42
C SER A 19 -0.06 5.90 -11.17
N VAL A 20 0.90 4.97 -11.26
CA VAL A 20 1.36 4.16 -10.11
C VAL A 20 1.81 5.05 -8.95
N GLU A 21 2.52 6.14 -9.23
CA GLU A 21 2.99 7.08 -8.19
C GLU A 21 1.82 7.70 -7.41
N VAL A 22 0.76 8.11 -8.09
CA VAL A 22 -0.44 8.68 -7.46
C VAL A 22 -1.19 7.62 -6.64
N PHE A 23 -1.30 6.40 -7.18
CA PHE A 23 -1.95 5.30 -6.46
C PHE A 23 -1.20 4.95 -5.17
N VAL A 24 0.13 4.85 -5.23
CA VAL A 24 0.98 4.59 -4.05
C VAL A 24 0.86 5.72 -3.02
N ASP A 25 0.77 6.99 -3.45
CA ASP A 25 0.56 8.13 -2.55
C ASP A 25 -0.75 7.98 -1.75
N TRP A 26 -1.83 7.49 -2.38
CA TRP A 26 -3.08 7.20 -1.69
C TRP A 26 -2.91 6.10 -0.63
N LEU A 27 -2.21 5.01 -0.95
CA LEU A 27 -1.94 3.94 0.00
C LEU A 27 -1.13 4.42 1.20
N ILE A 28 -0.19 5.36 1.00
CA ILE A 28 0.59 5.97 2.08
C ILE A 28 -0.29 6.87 2.94
N ARG A 29 -1.09 7.72 2.29
CA ARG A 29 -2.00 8.66 2.96
C ARG A 29 -3.03 7.93 3.84
N ASP A 30 -3.54 6.80 3.36
CA ASP A 30 -4.50 5.98 4.10
C ASP A 30 -3.83 5.07 5.15
N GLY A 31 -2.49 5.12 5.25
CA GLY A 31 -1.73 4.37 6.23
C GLY A 31 -1.67 2.86 5.97
N MET A 32 -2.01 2.42 4.75
CA MET A 32 -1.92 1.02 4.34
C MET A 32 -0.47 0.58 4.13
N VAL A 33 0.37 1.50 3.63
CA VAL A 33 1.82 1.31 3.48
C VAL A 33 2.56 2.55 3.97
N LEU A 34 3.84 2.40 4.31
CA LEU A 34 4.73 3.48 4.71
C LEU A 34 5.98 3.44 3.81
N ARG A 35 6.61 4.60 3.59
CA ARG A 35 7.93 4.65 2.94
C ARG A 35 9.02 4.26 3.93
N HIS A 36 9.98 3.46 3.49
CA HIS A 36 11.15 3.16 4.30
C HIS A 36 12.01 4.43 4.46
N PRO A 37 12.46 4.76 5.69
CA PRO A 37 13.15 6.04 5.94
C PRO A 37 14.52 6.16 5.26
N GLU A 38 15.17 5.02 5.00
CA GLU A 38 16.51 4.96 4.41
C GLU A 38 16.53 4.55 2.93
N ASP A 39 15.38 4.11 2.39
CA ASP A 39 15.25 3.60 1.02
C ASP A 39 13.90 4.04 0.42
N PRO A 40 13.89 5.08 -0.44
CA PRO A 40 12.65 5.67 -0.94
C PRO A 40 11.88 4.73 -1.88
N ASP A 41 12.52 3.70 -2.44
CA ASP A 41 11.90 2.73 -3.33
C ASP A 41 11.35 1.51 -2.58
N ARG A 42 11.60 1.45 -1.26
CA ARG A 42 11.11 0.38 -0.39
C ARG A 42 9.90 0.83 0.41
N TYR A 43 8.87 0.00 0.38
CA TYR A 43 7.65 0.18 1.16
C TYR A 43 7.54 -0.86 2.26
N ILE A 44 6.97 -0.45 3.39
CA ILE A 44 6.68 -1.30 4.55
C ILE A 44 5.17 -1.32 4.77
N PRO A 45 4.56 -2.48 5.09
CA PRO A 45 3.15 -2.53 5.46
C PRO A 45 2.87 -1.59 6.63
N GLY A 46 1.80 -0.82 6.54
CA GLY A 46 1.31 -0.02 7.66
C GLY A 46 0.84 -0.93 8.80
N PRO A 47 0.80 -0.42 10.05
CA PRO A 47 0.27 -1.18 11.16
C PRO A 47 -1.20 -1.52 10.90
N HIS A 48 -1.50 -2.81 10.74
CA HIS A 48 -2.87 -3.24 10.59
C HIS A 48 -3.65 -2.89 11.87
N PRO A 49 -4.84 -2.26 11.81
CA PRO A 49 -5.56 -1.76 12.98
C PRO A 49 -5.90 -2.86 14.01
N SER A 50 -5.97 -4.11 13.57
CA SER A 50 -6.18 -5.27 14.45
C SER A 50 -4.91 -5.79 15.13
N ILE A 51 -3.71 -5.31 14.78
CA ILE A 51 -2.45 -5.70 15.41
C ILE A 51 -2.16 -4.72 16.54
N GLN A 52 -2.32 -5.18 17.79
CA GLN A 52 -1.92 -4.44 18.98
C GLN A 52 -0.56 -4.95 19.46
N PRO A 53 0.33 -4.08 19.96
CA PRO A 53 1.57 -4.51 20.60
C PRO A 53 1.24 -5.42 21.79
N LEU A 54 1.96 -6.53 21.93
CA LEU A 54 1.91 -7.34 23.14
C LEU A 54 2.58 -6.53 24.26
N GLY A 55 1.76 -6.05 25.20
CA GLY A 55 2.22 -5.40 26.43
C GLY A 55 2.71 -6.38 27.48
#